data_AF-A0A392SZD6-F1
#
_entry.id   AF-A0A392SZD6-F1
#
_cell.length_a   1.000
_cell.length_b   1.000
_cell.length_c   1.000
_cell.angle_alpha   90.00
_cell.angle_beta   90.00
_cell.angle_gamma   90.00
#
_symmetry.space_group_name_H-M   'P 1'
#
loop_
_entity.id
_entity.type
_entity.pdbx_description
1 polymer ?
#
loop_
_entity_poly.entity_id
_entity_poly.type
_entity_poly.pdbx_seq_one_letter_code
_entity_poly.pdbx_strand_id
1 'polypeptide(L)'
;MLGTSSVEFYFDSEIERTARANLKAVRQAKQSARLATLDQPSQEEEEDTSSSYILEEEHIEMAENPPLPPPPRRTLGDSTTS
;
A
#
# COMPACT_ATOMS: atom_id res chain seq x y z
N MET A 1 -1.48 0.47 -34.22
CA MET A 1 -1.98 1.61 -33.45
C MET A 1 -2.88 1.07 -32.36
N LEU A 2 -2.43 1.09 -31.10
CA LEU A 2 -3.24 0.71 -29.95
C LEU A 2 -4.15 1.91 -29.63
N GLY A 3 -5.40 1.87 -30.10
CA GLY A 3 -6.37 2.92 -29.83
C GLY A 3 -6.86 2.80 -28.39
N THR A 4 -6.34 3.62 -27.48
CA THR A 4 -6.94 3.82 -26.17
C THR A 4 -8.09 4.81 -26.35
N SER A 5 -9.28 4.31 -26.70
CA SER A 5 -10.49 5.13 -26.60
C SER A 5 -10.73 5.40 -25.12
N SER A 6 -10.46 6.62 -24.68
CA SER A 6 -10.80 7.07 -23.33
C SER A 6 -12.33 7.14 -23.25
N VAL A 7 -12.95 6.14 -22.64
CA VAL A 7 -14.38 6.18 -22.34
C VAL A 7 -14.57 7.18 -21.21
N GLU A 8 -15.36 8.22 -21.47
CA GLU A 8 -15.77 9.17 -20.44
C GLU A 8 -16.75 8.44 -19.49
N PHE A 9 -16.28 8.14 -18.28
CA PHE A 9 -17.11 7.56 -17.24
C PHE A 9 -17.75 8.69 -16.43
N TYR A 10 -19.08 8.77 -16.46
CA TYR A 10 -19.82 9.68 -15.59
C TYR A 10 -19.94 9.11 -14.19
N PHE A 11 -19.79 9.99 -13.20
CA PHE A 11 -19.98 9.63 -11.81
C PHE A 11 -21.48 9.38 -11.52
N ASP A 12 -21.78 8.19 -11.03
CA ASP A 12 -23.12 7.83 -10.56
C ASP A 12 -23.18 7.90 -9.03
N SER A 13 -23.93 8.89 -8.54
CA SER A 13 -24.09 9.14 -7.11
C SER A 13 -24.79 7.99 -6.37
N GLU A 14 -25.67 7.25 -7.03
CA GLU A 14 -26.36 6.11 -6.43
C GLU A 14 -25.44 4.91 -6.26
N ILE A 15 -24.55 4.69 -7.23
CA ILE A 15 -23.48 3.67 -7.15
C ILE A 15 -22.54 4.00 -5.99
N GLU A 16 -22.08 5.24 -5.88
CA GLU A 16 -21.16 5.64 -4.81
C GLU A 16 -21.80 5.47 -3.42
N ARG A 17 -23.06 5.92 -3.27
CA ARG A 17 -23.80 5.76 -2.02
C ARG A 17 -23.89 4.29 -1.61
N THR A 18 -24.16 3.43 -2.56
CA THR A 18 -24.30 1.99 -2.33
C THR A 18 -22.95 1.34 -2.00
N ALA A 19 -21.88 1.70 -2.70
CA ALA A 19 -20.53 1.24 -2.41
C ALA A 19 -20.12 1.61 -0.96
N ARG A 20 -20.39 2.85 -0.54
CA ARG A 20 -20.12 3.31 0.83
C ARG A 20 -20.94 2.56 1.89
N ALA A 21 -22.21 2.25 1.59
CA ALA A 21 -23.06 1.47 2.49
C ALA A 21 -22.55 0.04 2.64
N ASN A 22 -22.20 -0.62 1.52
CA ASN A 22 -21.65 -1.97 1.50
C ASN A 22 -20.33 -2.04 2.27
N LEU A 23 -19.44 -1.07 2.07
CA LEU A 23 -18.17 -1.01 2.79
C LEU A 23 -18.38 -0.89 4.31
N LYS A 24 -19.37 -0.09 4.76
CA LYS A 24 -19.74 0.00 6.18
C LYS A 24 -20.26 -1.34 6.72
N ALA A 25 -21.16 -1.99 5.98
CA ALA A 25 -21.74 -3.27 6.37
C ALA A 25 -20.66 -4.36 6.49
N VAL A 26 -19.72 -4.42 5.54
CA VAL A 26 -18.60 -5.38 5.58
C VAL A 26 -17.70 -5.14 6.79
N ARG A 27 -17.36 -3.87 7.11
CA ARG A 27 -16.57 -3.56 8.31
C ARG A 27 -17.28 -4.00 9.59
N GLN A 28 -18.58 -3.74 9.69
CA GLN A 28 -19.38 -4.16 10.84
C GLN A 28 -19.43 -5.69 10.94
N ALA A 29 -19.69 -6.40 9.85
CA ALA A 29 -19.69 -7.85 9.82
C ALA A 29 -18.33 -8.44 10.23
N LYS A 30 -17.22 -7.85 9.77
CA LYS A 30 -15.87 -8.27 10.17
C LYS A 30 -15.61 -8.03 11.66
N GLN A 31 -16.06 -6.89 12.20
CA GLN A 31 -15.95 -6.61 13.64
C GLN A 31 -16.81 -7.57 14.47
N SER A 32 -18.05 -7.82 14.06
CA SER A 32 -18.93 -8.80 14.72
C SER A 32 -18.37 -10.21 14.65
N ALA A 33 -17.80 -10.62 13.51
CA ALA A 33 -17.12 -11.90 13.37
C ALA A 33 -15.93 -11.99 14.32
N ARG A 34 -15.06 -10.98 14.37
CA ARG A 34 -13.93 -10.92 15.32
C ARG A 34 -14.37 -11.00 16.78
N LEU A 35 -15.47 -10.33 17.14
CA LEU A 35 -16.02 -10.41 18.49
C LEU A 35 -16.58 -11.81 18.79
N ALA A 36 -17.21 -12.46 17.82
CA ALA A 36 -17.72 -13.83 17.96
C ALA A 36 -16.59 -14.87 17.98
N THR A 37 -15.49 -14.62 17.28
CA THR A 37 -14.31 -15.49 17.23
C THR A 37 -13.26 -15.12 18.28
N LEU A 38 -13.52 -14.20 19.21
CA LEU A 38 -12.57 -13.81 20.27
C LEU A 38 -12.15 -14.99 21.17
N ASP A 39 -12.86 -16.12 21.10
CA ASP A 39 -12.51 -17.39 21.74
C ASP A 39 -11.52 -18.25 20.89
N GLN A 40 -11.07 -17.75 19.73
CA GLN A 40 -10.07 -18.38 18.86
C GLN A 40 -9.00 -17.36 18.44
N PRO A 41 -7.70 -17.66 18.58
CA PRO A 41 -6.63 -16.77 18.12
C PRO A 41 -6.51 -16.88 16.59
N SER A 42 -7.39 -16.20 15.86
CA SER A 42 -7.32 -16.13 14.40
C SER A 42 -6.25 -15.10 14.00
N GLN A 43 -5.07 -15.62 13.68
CA GLN A 43 -3.99 -14.93 12.96
C GLN A 43 -4.48 -14.49 11.57
N GLU A 44 -5.10 -13.31 11.50
CA GLU A 44 -5.33 -12.55 10.27
C GLU A 44 -5.53 -11.07 10.64
N GLU A 45 -4.53 -10.55 11.36
CA GLU A 45 -4.18 -9.15 11.35
C GLU A 45 -3.10 -8.94 10.28
N GLU A 46 -3.45 -9.02 9.00
CA GLU A 46 -2.69 -8.28 7.99
C GLU A 46 -3.65 -7.39 7.21
N GLU A 47 -3.41 -6.09 7.38
CA GLU A 47 -3.22 -5.14 6.29
C GLU A 47 -4.02 -5.39 5.02
N ASP A 48 -5.04 -4.56 4.76
CA ASP A 48 -5.20 -4.05 3.39
C ASP A 48 -6.06 -2.78 3.27
N THR A 49 -6.05 -1.91 4.29
CA THR A 49 -6.56 -0.53 4.13
C THR A 49 -5.69 0.54 4.76
N SER A 50 -4.51 0.19 5.26
CA SER A 50 -3.53 1.19 5.73
C SER A 50 -2.62 1.71 4.61
N SER A 51 -2.81 1.23 3.38
CA SER A 51 -2.15 1.76 2.20
C SER A 51 -3.19 1.96 1.10
N SER A 52 -3.15 3.11 0.42
CA SER A 52 -3.69 3.34 -0.92
C SER A 52 -5.04 4.06 -1.15
N TYR A 53 -5.59 4.90 -0.25
CA TYR A 53 -6.58 5.89 -0.72
C TYR A 53 -6.59 7.30 -0.09
N ILE A 54 -5.82 7.59 0.97
CA ILE A 54 -5.77 8.96 1.54
C ILE A 54 -4.33 9.40 1.82
N LEU A 55 -3.41 9.09 0.91
CA LEU A 55 -2.02 9.58 0.96
C LEU A 55 -1.71 10.35 -0.34
N GLU A 56 -2.68 11.12 -0.83
CA GLU A 56 -2.34 12.39 -1.47
C GLU A 56 -2.00 13.32 -0.30
N GLU A 57 -0.82 13.94 -0.32
CA GLU A 57 -0.31 14.89 0.71
C GLU A 57 0.54 14.31 1.87
N GLU A 58 1.51 13.43 1.60
CA GLU A 58 2.75 13.42 2.41
C GLU A 58 3.92 13.80 1.50
N HIS A 59 4.15 15.10 1.38
CA HIS A 59 5.39 15.65 0.86
C HIS A 59 6.54 15.18 1.77
N ILE A 60 7.27 14.15 1.36
CA ILE A 60 8.52 13.74 2.00
C ILE A 60 9.55 14.85 1.73
N GLU A 61 9.57 15.86 2.59
CA GLU A 61 10.68 16.79 2.74
C GLU A 61 11.87 15.98 3.29
N MET A 62 12.78 15.58 2.40
CA MET A 62 14.03 14.90 2.76
C MET A 62 14.96 15.89 3.49
N ALA A 63 14.65 16.20 4.75
CA ALA A 63 15.54 16.89 5.64
C ALA A 63 16.72 15.97 6.02
N GLU A 64 17.83 16.14 5.31
CA GLU A 64 19.22 15.85 5.69
C GLU A 64 19.49 14.51 6.39
N ASN A 65 19.42 13.42 5.63
CA ASN A 65 20.05 12.16 6.03
C ASN A 65 21.58 12.32 5.91
N PRO A 66 22.41 11.93 6.90
CA PRO A 66 23.86 12.01 6.76
C PRO A 66 24.31 11.22 5.53
N PRO A 67 25.32 11.70 4.76
CA PRO A 67 25.71 11.07 3.51
C PRO A 67 26.06 9.60 3.75
N LEU A 68 25.50 8.72 2.91
CA LEU A 68 25.76 7.30 2.98
C LEU A 68 27.29 7.06 2.93
N PRO A 69 27.82 6.13 3.75
CA PRO A 69 29.25 5.83 3.73
C PRO A 69 29.67 5.39 2.32
N PRO A 70 30.84 5.83 1.82
CA PRO A 70 31.28 5.49 0.48
C PRO A 70 31.43 3.98 0.34
N PRO A 71 31.10 3.41 -0.84
CA PRO A 71 31.19 1.98 -1.06
C PRO A 71 32.64 1.47 -0.93
N PRO A 72 32.85 0.23 -0.49
CA PRO A 72 34.18 -0.36 -0.37
C PRO A 72 34.95 -0.28 -1.69
N ARG A 73 36.12 0.35 -1.67
CA ARG A 73 36.98 0.44 -2.84
C ARG A 73 37.53 -0.95 -3.17
N ARG A 74 37.24 -1.46 -4.36
CA ARG A 74 37.92 -2.64 -4.90
C ARG A 74 39.33 -2.22 -5.31
N THR A 75 40.36 -2.75 -4.66
CA THR A 75 41.74 -2.63 -5.12
C THR A 75 41.89 -3.48 -6.38
N LEU A 76 42.12 -2.82 -7.53
CA LEU A 76 42.56 -3.45 -8.77
C LEU A 76 44.04 -3.77 -8.63
N GLY A 77 44.34 -4.92 -8.05
CA GLY A 77 45.71 -5.33 -7.80
C GLY A 77 45.73 -6.37 -6.70
N ASP A 78 45.80 -7.63 -7.11
CA ASP A 78 46.69 -8.66 -6.54
C ASP A 78 46.23 -10.02 -7.08
N SER A 79 46.78 -10.37 -8.25
CA SER A 79 46.79 -11.74 -8.76
C SER A 79 48.13 -11.96 -9.45
N THR A 80 49.18 -12.03 -8.64
CA THR A 80 50.45 -12.63 -9.06
C THR A 80 50.25 -14.15 -9.15
N THR A 81 50.04 -14.67 -10.35
CA THR A 81 50.25 -16.10 -10.66
C THR A 81 50.60 -16.23 -12.14
N SER A 82 51.90 -16.30 -12.44
CA SER A 82 52.48 -17.09 -13.53
C SER A 82 53.98 -17.26 -13.31
#